data_AF-A0A8C4J9U8-F1
#
_entry.id   AF-A0A8C4J9U8-F1
#
_cell.length_a   1.000
_cell.length_b   1.000
_cell.length_c   1.000
_cell.angle_alpha   90.00
_cell.angle_beta   90.00
_cell.angle_gamma   90.00
#
_symmetry.space_group_name_H-M   'P 1'
#
loop_
_entity.id
_entity.type
_entity.pdbx_description
1 polymer ?
#
loop_
_entity_poly.entity_id
_entity_poly.type
_entity_poly.pdbx_seq_one_letter_code
_entity_poly.pdbx_strand_id
1 'polypeptide(L)'
;SIAISDRDVAAGAPVFTLEEVARRNCSREAWLVIHGRVYDHPGGEEVLLEQAGRDATESFEDVGHSTDAREMLKQYYIGEIHPVRTSWVTPPR
;
A
#
# COMPACT_ATOMS: atom_id res chain seq x y z
N SER A 1 12.80 -33.80 -7.93
CA SER A 1 13.26 -32.46 -8.30
C SER A 1 12.05 -31.63 -8.65
N ILE A 2 11.65 -30.69 -7.79
CA ILE A 2 10.54 -29.77 -8.07
C ILE A 2 11.17 -28.44 -8.49
N ALA A 3 10.97 -28.09 -9.75
CA ALA A 3 11.33 -26.80 -10.30
C ALA A 3 10.22 -25.81 -9.93
N ILE A 4 10.55 -24.84 -9.09
CA ILE A 4 9.67 -23.73 -8.72
C ILE A 4 9.92 -22.66 -9.78
N SER A 5 8.93 -22.41 -10.64
CA SER A 5 9.00 -21.43 -11.71
C SER A 5 8.61 -20.05 -11.18
N ASP A 6 9.58 -19.12 -11.23
CA ASP A 6 9.47 -17.66 -11.33
C ASP A 6 8.07 -17.05 -11.04
N ARG A 7 7.61 -17.17 -9.78
CA ARG A 7 6.49 -16.42 -9.21
C ARG A 7 6.77 -16.19 -7.73
N ASP A 8 7.90 -15.55 -7.43
CA ASP A 8 8.19 -15.00 -6.12
C ASP A 8 7.37 -13.73 -5.86
N VAL A 9 6.03 -13.86 -5.87
CA VAL A 9 5.23 -13.04 -4.96
C VAL A 9 5.54 -13.65 -3.60
N ALA A 10 6.33 -12.95 -2.79
CA ALA A 10 6.78 -13.39 -1.47
C ALA A 10 5.61 -14.02 -0.71
N ALA A 11 5.59 -15.35 -0.64
CA ALA A 11 4.54 -16.11 0.00
C ALA A 11 4.58 -15.84 1.52
N GLY A 12 3.91 -14.76 1.96
CA GLY A 12 3.85 -14.38 3.36
C GLY A 12 3.66 -12.90 3.67
N ALA A 13 3.57 -11.99 2.68
CA ALA A 13 3.26 -10.60 2.98
C ALA A 13 1.84 -10.45 3.59
N PRO A 14 1.67 -9.70 4.68
CA PRO A 14 0.36 -9.40 5.24
C PRO A 14 -0.56 -8.75 4.19
N VAL A 15 -1.83 -9.12 4.21
CA VAL A 15 -2.84 -8.57 3.31
C VAL A 15 -3.83 -7.73 4.12
N PHE A 16 -4.08 -6.51 3.67
CA PHE A 16 -4.94 -5.54 4.35
C PHE A 16 -6.11 -5.12 3.44
N THR A 17 -7.27 -4.89 4.02
CA THR A 17 -8.37 -4.22 3.33
C THR A 17 -8.17 -2.71 3.32
N LEU A 18 -8.80 -2.02 2.38
CA LEU A 18 -8.82 -0.55 2.38
C LEU A 18 -9.46 0.03 3.63
N GLU A 19 -10.42 -0.68 4.25
CA GLU A 19 -11.04 -0.25 5.50
C GLU A 19 -10.05 -0.29 6.66
N GLU A 20 -9.20 -1.31 6.74
CA GLU A 20 -8.14 -1.40 7.74
C GLU A 20 -7.11 -0.30 7.56
N VAL A 21 -6.70 -0.03 6.31
CA VAL A 21 -5.77 1.06 6.00
C VAL A 21 -6.39 2.42 6.35
N ALA A 22 -7.66 2.65 6.03
CA ALA A 22 -8.35 3.91 6.31
C ALA A 22 -8.41 4.27 7.81
N ARG A 23 -8.32 3.29 8.70
CA ARG A 23 -8.25 3.50 10.16
C ARG A 23 -6.86 3.95 10.63
N ARG A 24 -5.82 3.84 9.79
CA ARG A 24 -4.42 4.18 10.09
C ARG A 24 -4.04 5.48 9.40
N ASN A 25 -4.63 6.58 9.87
CA ASN A 25 -4.56 7.90 9.25
C ASN A 25 -4.10 9.01 10.21
N CYS A 26 -3.28 8.68 11.22
CA CYS A 26 -2.85 9.63 12.25
C CYS A 26 -1.32 9.72 12.34
N SER A 27 -0.80 10.78 12.97
CA SER A 27 0.64 11.04 13.10
C SER A 27 1.47 9.94 13.76
N ARG A 28 0.81 9.01 14.46
CA ARG A 28 1.46 7.85 15.10
C ARG A 28 1.36 6.57 14.26
N GLU A 29 0.41 6.52 13.34
CA GLU A 29 0.09 5.36 12.51
C GLU A 29 -0.49 5.89 11.19
N ALA A 30 0.40 6.17 10.23
CA ALA A 30 0.06 6.75 8.94
C ALA A 30 0.41 5.74 7.85
N TRP A 31 -0.62 5.04 7.37
CA TRP A 31 -0.45 4.04 6.33
C TRP A 31 -0.81 4.63 4.97
N LEU A 32 0.00 4.31 3.97
CA LEU A 32 -0.17 4.77 2.59
C LEU A 32 -0.31 3.56 1.68
N VAL A 33 -1.22 3.63 0.72
CA VAL A 33 -1.27 2.65 -0.36
C VAL A 33 -0.66 3.25 -1.62
N ILE A 34 0.38 2.62 -2.16
CA ILE A 34 1.02 3.02 -3.41
C ILE A 34 1.17 1.76 -4.28
N HIS A 35 0.61 1.77 -5.49
CA HIS A 35 0.62 0.63 -6.41
C HIS A 35 0.10 -0.67 -5.77
N GLY A 36 -0.92 -0.58 -4.91
CA GLY A 36 -1.52 -1.72 -4.21
C GLY A 36 -0.68 -2.28 -3.05
N ARG A 37 0.43 -1.63 -2.69
CA ARG A 37 1.28 -1.98 -1.54
C ARG A 37 1.04 -1.01 -0.40
N VAL A 38 1.10 -1.52 0.83
CA VAL A 38 0.87 -0.75 2.05
C VAL A 38 2.21 -0.42 2.71
N TYR A 39 2.38 0.85 3.07
CA TYR A 39 3.59 1.39 3.67
C TYR A 39 3.25 2.08 5.00
N ASP A 40 4.01 1.78 6.06
CA ASP A 40 3.89 2.42 7.37
C ASP A 40 4.94 3.51 7.53
N HIS A 41 4.53 4.78 7.59
CA HIS A 41 5.45 5.91 7.65
C HIS A 41 5.46 6.54 9.05
N PRO A 42 6.40 6.16 9.93
CA PRO A 42 6.57 6.78 11.23
C PRO A 42 7.24 8.14 11.06
N GLY A 43 6.45 9.21 11.13
CA GLY A 43 6.97 10.57 11.04
C GLY A 43 5.92 11.47 10.41
N GLY A 44 5.41 12.41 11.22
CA GLY A 44 4.39 13.37 10.83
C GLY A 44 4.90 14.39 9.83
N GLU A 45 5.22 13.94 8.62
CA GLU A 45 5.31 14.82 7.48
C GLU A 45 3.88 15.16 7.07
N GLU A 46 3.52 16.44 7.20
CA GLU A 46 2.13 16.92 7.07
C GLU A 46 1.52 16.52 5.72
N VAL A 47 2.35 16.53 4.66
CA VAL A 47 1.97 16.12 3.30
C VAL A 47 1.56 14.66 3.18
N LEU A 48 2.19 13.78 3.97
CA LEU A 48 1.87 12.35 3.98
C LEU A 48 0.60 12.07 4.78
N LEU A 49 0.32 12.88 5.81
CA LEU A 49 -0.90 12.75 6.60
C LEU A 49 -2.16 13.09 5.80
N GLU A 50 -2.08 14.02 4.85
CA GLU A 50 -3.19 14.32 3.94
C GLU A 50 -3.58 13.10 3.08
N GLN A 51 -2.60 12.25 2.77
CA GLN A 51 -2.76 11.03 1.98
C GLN A 51 -2.80 9.76 2.83
N ALA A 52 -2.76 9.87 4.15
CA ALA A 52 -2.79 8.70 5.03
C ALA A 52 -4.19 8.05 4.99
N GLY A 53 -4.19 6.72 5.11
CA GLY A 53 -5.38 5.88 5.08
C GLY A 53 -6.03 5.69 3.70
N ARG A 54 -5.37 6.04 2.61
CA ARG A 54 -5.92 5.91 1.25
C ARG A 54 -4.88 5.50 0.21
N ASP A 55 -5.38 5.28 -1.02
CA ASP A 55 -4.56 5.11 -2.21
C ASP A 55 -3.98 6.45 -2.64
N ALA A 56 -2.68 6.61 -2.40
CA ALA A 56 -1.88 7.79 -2.68
C ALA A 56 -1.04 7.63 -3.96
N THR A 57 -1.33 6.62 -4.78
CA THR A 57 -0.52 6.29 -5.96
C THR A 57 -0.40 7.48 -6.92
N GLU A 58 -1.51 8.16 -7.20
CA GLU A 58 -1.52 9.32 -8.10
C GLU A 58 -0.67 10.46 -7.55
N SER A 59 -0.88 10.85 -6.28
CA SER A 59 -0.09 11.90 -5.63
C SER A 59 1.40 11.55 -5.56
N PHE A 60 1.74 10.28 -5.35
CA PHE A 60 3.12 9.82 -5.32
C PHE A 60 3.82 9.92 -6.68
N GLU A 61 3.13 9.57 -7.77
CA GLU A 61 3.67 9.64 -9.13
C GLU A 61 3.72 11.08 -9.67
N ASP A 62 2.75 11.93 -9.32
CA ASP A 62 2.70 13.34 -9.76
C ASP A 62 3.92 14.15 -9.28
N VAL A 63 4.41 13.86 -8.07
CA VAL A 63 5.62 14.49 -7.51
C VAL A 63 6.88 14.08 -8.28
N GLY A 64 6.91 12.91 -8.92
CA GLY A 64 8.06 12.47 -9.71
C GLY A 64 9.29 12.09 -8.86
N HIS A 65 9.10 11.30 -7.80
CA HIS A 65 10.17 10.85 -6.91
C HIS A 65 11.36 10.19 -7.64
N SER A 66 12.58 10.41 -7.14
CA SER A 66 13.78 9.76 -7.67
C SER A 66 13.76 8.24 -7.41
N THR A 67 14.58 7.48 -8.15
CA THR A 67 14.73 6.04 -7.91
C THR A 67 15.19 5.75 -6.48
N ASP A 68 16.10 6.57 -5.94
CA ASP A 68 16.59 6.45 -4.57
C ASP A 68 15.47 6.60 -3.53
N ALA A 69 14.58 7.59 -3.72
CA ALA A 69 13.41 7.78 -2.86
C ALA A 69 12.44 6.59 -2.93
N ARG A 70 12.25 6.00 -4.12
CA ARG A 70 11.45 4.78 -4.31
C ARG A 70 12.09 3.55 -3.65
N GLU A 71 13.43 3.48 -3.61
CA GLU A 71 14.13 2.41 -2.89
C GLU A 71 14.00 2.59 -1.37
N MET A 72 14.12 3.82 -0.85
CA MET A 72 13.88 4.10 0.57
C MET A 72 12.45 3.76 0.99
N LEU A 73 11.45 4.01 0.13
CA LEU A 73 10.06 3.66 0.39
C LEU A 73 9.88 2.16 0.70
N LYS A 74 10.68 1.28 0.09
CA LYS A 74 10.61 -0.17 0.35
C LYS A 74 10.92 -0.55 1.79
N GLN A 75 11.66 0.28 2.54
CA GLN A 75 11.96 0.04 3.96
C GLN A 75 10.71 0.14 4.83
N TYR A 76 9.70 0.88 4.36
CA TYR A 76 8.44 1.10 5.05
C TYR A 76 7.34 0.12 4.61
N TYR A 77 7.64 -0.81 3.71
CA TYR A 77 6.68 -1.78 3.21
C TYR A 77 6.23 -2.75 4.31
N ILE A 78 4.92 -2.88 4.51
CA ILE A 78 4.33 -3.76 5.52
C ILE A 78 3.37 -4.81 4.95
N GLY A 79 2.95 -4.70 3.69
CA GLY A 79 2.06 -5.69 3.08
C GLY A 79 1.37 -5.21 1.81
N GLU A 80 0.35 -5.95 1.38
CA GLU A 80 -0.40 -5.69 0.14
C GLU A 80 -1.88 -5.41 0.43
N ILE A 81 -2.54 -4.69 -0.47
CA ILE A 81 -3.99 -4.51 -0.44
C ILE A 81 -4.67 -5.77 -0.97
N HIS A 82 -5.72 -6.19 -0.28
CA HIS A 82 -6.58 -7.28 -0.71
C HIS A 82 -7.18 -6.95 -2.10
N PRO A 83 -7.10 -7.87 -3.09
CA PRO A 83 -7.49 -7.60 -4.48
C PRO A 83 -9.00 -7.35 -4.66
N VAL A 84 -9.82 -7.60 -3.64
CA VAL A 84 -11.21 -7.08 -3.60
C VAL A 84 -11.16 -5.58 -3.33
N ARG A 85 -10.78 -4.82 -4.36
CA ARG A 85 -11.22 -3.44 -4.54
C ARG A 85 -12.74 -3.50 -4.68
N THR A 86 -13.48 -3.06 -3.65
CA THR A 86 -14.95 -2.88 -3.62
C THR A 86 -15.66 -3.69 -4.69
N SER A 87 -16.01 -4.92 -4.36
CA SER A 87 -16.80 -5.76 -5.25
C SER A 87 -18.01 -4.97 -5.72
N TRP A 88 -18.05 -4.69 -7.02
CA TRP A 88 -19.32 -4.59 -7.73
C TRP A 88 -20.02 -5.92 -7.48
N VAL A 89 -20.84 -5.98 -6.43
CA VAL A 89 -21.77 -7.07 -6.21
C VAL A 89 -22.76 -6.94 -7.35
N THR A 90 -22.60 -7.76 -8.39
CA THR A 90 -23.67 -7.99 -9.35
C THR A 90 -24.85 -8.53 -8.54
N PRO A 91 -25.99 -7.82 -8.44
CA PRO A 91 -27.15 -8.39 -7.77
C PRO A 91 -27.58 -9.66 -8.54
N PRO A 92 -27.94 -10.76 -7.85
CA PRO A 92 -28.50 -11.92 -8.52
C PRO A 92 -29.79 -11.51 -9.23
N ARG A 93 -29.97 -11.98 -10.47
CA ARG A 93 -31.26 -11.92 -11.19
C ARG A 93 -32.27 -12.86 -10.55
#